data_AF-A0A0R3TJ99-F1
#
_entry.id   AF-A0A0R3TJ99-F1
#
_cell.length_a   1.000
_cell.length_b   1.000
_cell.length_c   1.000
_cell.angle_alpha   90.00
_cell.angle_beta   90.00
_cell.angle_gamma   90.00
#
_symmetry.space_group_name_H-M   'P 1'
#
loop_
_entity.id
_entity.type
_entity.pdbx_description
1 polymer ?
#
loop_
_entity_poly.entity_id
_entity_poly.type
_entity_poly.pdbx_seq_one_letter_code
_entity_poly.pdbx_strand_id
1 'polypeptide(L)'
;MHSILALVVLFVSTCLGSKVILISFDGFRHDYIEMAKEQSKNVSAFEYLEREGFRGMQVHSIMPSLTFPSHFALVTGRNAENH
;
A
#
# COMPACT_ATOMS: atom_id res chain seq x y z
N MET A 1 14.99 -34.83 -20.01
CA MET A 1 15.44 -34.36 -18.68
C MET A 1 15.39 -32.85 -18.53
N HIS A 2 15.82 -32.05 -19.51
CA HIS A 2 15.79 -30.57 -19.40
C HIS A 2 14.38 -29.97 -19.30
N SER A 3 13.38 -30.54 -19.98
CA SER A 3 12.00 -30.08 -19.91
C SER A 3 11.37 -30.27 -18.51
N ILE A 4 11.78 -31.34 -17.80
CA ILE A 4 11.32 -31.60 -16.43
C ILE A 4 11.97 -30.60 -15.46
N LEU A 5 13.25 -30.31 -15.65
CA LEU A 5 13.97 -29.32 -14.84
C LEU A 5 13.37 -27.91 -15.02
N ALA A 6 13.05 -27.53 -16.25
CA ALA A 6 12.38 -26.25 -16.54
C ALA A 6 10.98 -26.17 -15.89
N LEU A 7 10.22 -27.28 -15.92
CA LEU A 7 8.92 -27.36 -15.27
C LEU A 7 9.03 -27.20 -13.73
N VAL A 8 10.04 -27.82 -13.12
CA VAL A 8 10.30 -27.72 -11.68
C VAL A 8 10.72 -26.30 -11.29
N VAL A 9 11.56 -25.63 -12.07
CA VAL A 9 11.98 -24.25 -11.80
C VAL A 9 10.81 -23.27 -11.89
N LEU A 10 9.95 -23.42 -12.91
CA LEU A 10 8.73 -22.59 -13.03
C LEU A 10 7.80 -22.81 -11.83
N PHE A 11 7.61 -24.05 -11.41
CA PHE A 11 6.73 -24.42 -10.31
C PHE A 11 7.23 -23.87 -8.97
N VAL A 12 8.54 -23.96 -8.70
CA VAL A 12 9.15 -23.38 -7.50
C VAL A 12 8.99 -21.86 -7.50
N SER A 13 9.19 -21.19 -8.66
CA SER A 13 9.03 -19.74 -8.76
C SER A 13 7.59 -19.29 -8.50
N THR A 14 6.58 -20.09 -8.86
CA THR A 14 5.17 -19.78 -8.55
C THR A 14 4.78 -20.06 -7.10
N CYS A 15 5.50 -20.94 -6.40
CA CYS A 15 5.21 -21.26 -4.99
C CYS A 15 5.76 -20.21 -4.01
N LEU A 16 6.74 -19.38 -4.42
CA LEU A 16 7.26 -18.28 -3.61
C LEU A 16 6.50 -16.98 -3.91
N GLY A 17 5.23 -16.91 -3.50
CA GLY A 17 4.48 -15.66 -3.56
C GLY A 17 5.07 -14.60 -2.62
N SER A 18 5.28 -13.39 -3.13
CA SER A 18 5.66 -12.24 -2.29
C SER A 18 4.56 -11.96 -1.27
N LYS A 19 4.94 -11.78 0.00
CA LYS A 19 4.00 -11.37 1.05
C LYS A 19 3.60 -9.91 0.82
N VAL A 20 2.31 -9.62 0.95
CA VAL A 20 1.78 -8.26 0.91
C VAL A 20 1.53 -7.80 2.34
N ILE A 21 2.06 -6.62 2.69
CA ILE A 21 1.83 -5.95 3.98
C ILE A 21 1.08 -4.65 3.70
N LEU A 22 -0.12 -4.51 4.26
CA LEU A 22 -0.89 -3.27 4.24
C LEU A 22 -0.66 -2.52 5.56
N ILE A 23 -0.04 -1.34 5.48
CA ILE A 23 0.19 -0.45 6.63
C ILE A 23 -0.78 0.72 6.51
N SER A 24 -1.68 0.87 7.49
CA SER A 24 -2.63 1.99 7.56
C SER A 24 -2.21 2.96 8.66
N PHE A 25 -2.08 4.24 8.31
CA PHE A 25 -1.93 5.34 9.25
C PHE A 25 -3.26 6.10 9.30
N ASP A 26 -4.01 5.97 10.39
CA ASP A 26 -5.32 6.61 10.50
C ASP A 26 -5.21 8.15 10.51
N GLY A 27 -6.09 8.81 9.77
CA GLY A 27 -6.09 10.26 9.62
C GLY A 27 -4.84 10.87 8.96
N PHE A 28 -4.02 10.07 8.26
CA PHE A 28 -2.81 10.55 7.59
C PHE A 28 -3.15 11.29 6.29
N ARG A 29 -3.20 12.62 6.37
CA ARG A 29 -3.54 13.47 5.22
C ARG A 29 -2.39 13.52 4.21
N HIS A 30 -2.74 13.72 2.94
CA HIS A 30 -1.82 13.64 1.81
C HIS A 30 -0.58 14.56 1.88
N ASP A 31 -0.69 15.70 2.58
CA ASP A 31 0.31 16.77 2.69
C ASP A 31 1.13 16.72 3.99
N TYR A 32 0.92 15.73 4.86
CA TYR A 32 1.63 15.65 6.15
C TYR A 32 3.13 15.41 5.98
N ILE A 33 3.56 14.72 4.93
CA ILE A 33 4.98 14.49 4.65
C ILE A 33 5.65 15.83 4.30
N GLU A 34 5.01 16.64 3.46
CA GLU A 34 5.48 17.97 3.06
C GLU A 34 5.54 18.91 4.27
N MET A 35 4.46 18.99 5.05
CA MET A 35 4.42 19.79 6.28
C MET A 35 5.50 19.38 7.28
N ALA A 36 5.78 18.08 7.41
CA ALA A 36 6.83 17.58 8.27
C ALA A 36 8.24 17.97 7.77
N LYS A 37 8.47 17.96 6.45
CA LYS A 37 9.73 18.44 5.86
C LYS A 37 9.95 19.92 6.12
N GLU A 38 8.92 20.74 5.94
CA GLU A 38 8.97 22.19 6.24
C GLU A 38 9.33 22.46 7.70
N GLN A 39 8.86 21.61 8.61
CA GLN A 39 9.17 21.67 10.05
C GLN A 39 10.49 20.98 10.42
N SER A 40 11.33 20.60 9.44
CA SER A 40 12.60 19.89 9.66
C SER A 40 12.45 18.61 10.50
N LYS A 41 11.33 17.89 10.35
CA LYS A 41 11.10 16.60 10.99
C LYS A 41 11.74 15.47 10.18
N ASN A 42 12.14 14.40 10.86
CA ASN A 42 12.69 13.23 10.19
C ASN A 42 11.57 12.43 9.51
N VAL A 43 11.59 12.43 8.17
CA VAL A 43 10.70 11.64 7.31
C VAL A 43 11.45 10.69 6.37
N SER A 44 12.73 10.40 6.68
CA SER A 44 13.63 9.62 5.83
C SER A 44 13.09 8.25 5.41
N ALA A 45 12.29 7.60 6.27
CA ALA A 45 11.62 6.34 5.93
C ALA A 45 10.58 6.50 4.80
N PHE A 46 9.79 7.57 4.82
CA PHE A 46 8.84 7.85 3.75
C PHE A 46 9.55 8.24 2.45
N GLU A 47 10.65 9.00 2.54
CA GLU A 47 11.46 9.36 1.38
C GLU A 47 12.13 8.13 0.74
N TYR A 48 12.55 7.16 1.56
CA TYR A 48 13.04 5.87 1.07
C TYR A 48 11.93 5.12 0.32
N LEU A 49 10.73 5.03 0.88
CA LEU A 49 9.60 4.34 0.23
C LEU A 49 9.18 5.01 -1.08
N GLU A 50 9.20 6.34 -1.14
CA GLU A 50 8.89 7.11 -2.36
C GLU A 50 9.95 6.91 -3.44
N ARG A 51 11.24 6.93 -3.07
CA ARG A 51 12.35 6.76 -4.02
C ARG A 51 12.45 5.34 -4.58
N GLU A 52 12.29 4.33 -3.74
CA GLU A 52 12.39 2.91 -4.14
C GLU A 52 11.06 2.34 -4.68
N GLY A 53 9.98 3.13 -4.62
CA GLY A 53 8.62 2.68 -4.92
C GLY A 53 7.82 3.69 -5.73
N PHE A 54 6.55 3.81 -5.39
CA PHE A 54 5.62 4.72 -6.04
C PHE A 54 4.75 5.43 -4.99
N ARG A 55 4.50 6.72 -5.21
CA ARG A 55 3.62 7.54 -4.37
C ARG A 55 2.53 8.18 -5.22
N GLY A 56 1.28 8.03 -4.79
CA GLY A 56 0.15 8.82 -5.31
C GLY A 56 0.08 10.18 -4.63
N MET A 57 -0.28 11.23 -5.37
CA MET A 57 -0.39 12.60 -4.84
C MET A 57 -1.46 12.72 -3.75
N GLN A 58 -2.58 12.02 -3.93
CA GLN A 58 -3.68 11.97 -2.98
C GLN A 58 -4.47 10.66 -3.14
N VAL A 59 -5.02 10.15 -2.04
CA VAL A 59 -6.04 9.11 -2.04
C VAL A 59 -7.36 9.75 -1.64
N HIS A 60 -8.37 9.67 -2.52
CA HIS A 60 -9.71 10.12 -2.18
C HIS A 60 -10.43 9.03 -1.38
N SER A 61 -10.86 9.35 -0.17
CA SER A 61 -11.64 8.41 0.64
C SER A 61 -13.09 8.33 0.14
N ILE A 62 -13.77 7.26 0.52
CA ILE A 62 -15.23 7.14 0.37
C ILE A 62 -15.96 8.13 1.30
N MET A 63 -17.23 8.38 1.02
CA MET A 63 -18.12 9.13 1.92
C MET A 63 -18.98 8.15 2.74
N PRO A 64 -19.08 8.31 4.08
CA PRO A 64 -18.39 9.28 4.91
C PRO A 64 -16.90 8.95 5.14
N SER A 65 -16.07 9.99 5.23
CA SER A 65 -14.63 9.85 5.48
C SER A 65 -14.32 9.56 6.96
N LEU A 66 -14.85 8.46 7.48
CA LEU A 66 -14.66 7.97 8.84
C LEU A 66 -13.74 6.75 8.85
N THR A 67 -13.08 6.50 10.00
CA THR A 67 -12.12 5.40 10.17
C THR A 67 -12.70 4.06 9.72
N PHE A 68 -13.80 3.60 10.34
CA PHE A 68 -14.33 2.26 10.08
C PHE A 68 -14.81 2.06 8.63
N PRO A 69 -15.68 2.91 8.05
CA PRO A 69 -16.08 2.79 6.65
C PRO A 69 -14.90 2.81 5.68
N SER A 70 -13.94 3.73 5.86
CA SER A 70 -12.80 3.85 4.95
C SER A 70 -11.89 2.61 4.98
N HIS A 71 -11.63 2.06 6.16
CA HIS A 71 -10.82 0.84 6.28
C HIS A 71 -11.53 -0.37 5.68
N PHE A 72 -12.85 -0.49 5.86
CA PHE A 72 -13.62 -1.59 5.30
C PHE A 72 -13.72 -1.49 3.77
N ALA A 73 -13.86 -0.27 3.23
CA ALA A 73 -13.81 -0.02 1.79
C ALA A 73 -12.45 -0.39 1.17
N LEU A 74 -11.33 -0.11 1.86
CA LEU A 74 -9.99 -0.46 1.37
C LEU A 74 -9.78 -1.97 1.20
N VAL A 75 -10.36 -2.79 2.08
CA VAL A 75 -10.20 -4.26 2.03
C VAL A 75 -11.27 -4.96 1.20
N THR A 76 -12.44 -4.35 1.00
CA THR A 76 -13.56 -4.93 0.23
C THR A 76 -13.69 -4.39 -1.19
N GLY A 77 -13.16 -3.19 -1.47
CA GLY A 77 -13.37 -2.47 -2.72
C GLY A 77 -14.80 -1.94 -2.91
N ARG A 78 -15.58 -1.80 -1.83
CA ARG A 78 -16.99 -1.37 -1.86
C ARG A 78 -17.20 -0.06 -1.09
N ASN A 79 -18.21 0.70 -1.49
CA ASN A 79 -18.63 1.91 -0.79
C ASN A 79 -19.32 1.60 0.55
N ALA A 80 -19.50 2.63 1.39
CA ALA A 80 -20.11 2.55 2.72
C ALA A 80 -21.49 1.87 2.74
N GLU A 81 -22.28 2.05 1.69
CA GLU A 81 -23.63 1.51 1.60
C GLU A 81 -23.70 0.00 1.31
N ASN A 82 -22.61 -0.61 0.80
CA ASN A 82 -22.60 -1.95 0.20
C ASN A 82 -21.57 -2.92 0.80
N HIS A 83 -20.71 -2.43 1.69
CA HIS A 83 -19.60 -3.21 2.24
C HIS A 83 -20.04 -4.08 3.42
#